data_AF-A0A947JIK0-F1
#
_entry.id   AF-A0A947JIK0-F1
#
_cell.length_a   1.000
_cell.length_b   1.000
_cell.length_c   1.000
_cell.angle_alpha   90.00
_cell.angle_beta   90.00
_cell.angle_gamma   90.00
#
_symmetry.space_group_name_H-M   'P 1'
#
loop_
_entity.id
_entity.type
_entity.pdbx_description
1 polymer ?
#
loop_
_entity_poly.entity_id
_entity_poly.type
_entity_poly.pdbx_seq_one_letter_code
_entity_poly.pdbx_strand_id
1 'polypeptide(L)'
;MKNKAQKIIAICVVMLELWLPLTVVAVGQNDTGSVAERGQNDQALPENFLVKTCEMLEQQAGRIADRLAQPRRNLEEARSRQDERLAEHRSRLYNQVELIRTRYDERHNERIKLMLAKVADEETRQALLQFQQSVQTAVAARRAAFDVAQDDYGIAMDAVTNELRIAVNAAADVLQSAIDVALEAAKTACADSADSDSPDIKTIRAELQIELKAAREQFQSARKDMAPLSDSIKPLTEVRNAAFRAAKKDFDTALEAAHSELKLSLDRLKSVDEAETDSNNVEDSPEI
;
A
#
# COMPACT_ATOMS: atom_id res chain seq x y z
N MET A 1 30.52 -11.03 2.27
CA MET A 1 29.27 -11.04 3.08
C MET A 1 28.28 -10.03 2.51
N LYS A 2 27.74 -10.34 1.33
CA LYS A 2 26.60 -9.66 0.71
C LYS A 2 25.46 -10.68 0.78
N ASN A 3 24.22 -10.22 0.91
CA ASN A 3 22.98 -11.01 1.06
C ASN A 3 22.55 -11.19 2.52
N LYS A 4 21.75 -10.23 3.02
CA LYS A 4 20.65 -10.42 4.00
C LYS A 4 19.90 -9.13 4.37
N ALA A 5 20.37 -7.95 3.96
CA ALA A 5 19.75 -6.66 4.30
C ALA A 5 18.64 -6.16 3.34
N GLN A 6 18.18 -6.99 2.39
CA GLN A 6 17.23 -6.56 1.33
C GLN A 6 15.86 -7.27 1.39
N LYS A 7 15.53 -7.91 2.51
CA LYS A 7 14.24 -8.60 2.70
C LYS A 7 13.37 -7.93 3.76
N ILE A 8 13.15 -6.62 3.67
CA ILE A 8 12.04 -5.99 4.40
C ILE A 8 11.41 -4.92 3.50
N ILE A 9 10.10 -5.06 3.30
CA ILE A 9 9.11 -4.09 2.80
C ILE A 9 9.06 -3.87 1.28
N ALA A 10 8.49 -4.86 0.60
CA ALA A 10 7.63 -4.63 -0.57
C ALA A 10 6.37 -5.48 -0.37
N ILE A 11 5.49 -5.05 0.54
CA ILE A 11 4.17 -5.66 0.74
C ILE A 11 3.22 -5.01 -0.25
N CYS A 12 3.32 -5.44 -1.51
CA CYS A 12 2.29 -5.21 -2.52
C CYS A 12 1.23 -6.32 -2.41
N VAL A 13 0.48 -6.34 -1.30
CA VAL A 13 -0.70 -7.23 -1.14
C VAL A 13 -1.96 -6.61 -1.78
N VAL A 14 -1.85 -5.44 -2.42
CA VAL A 14 -2.99 -4.77 -3.08
C VAL A 14 -3.41 -5.45 -4.40
N MET A 15 -2.59 -6.35 -4.96
CA MET A 15 -2.86 -6.93 -6.30
C MET A 15 -3.80 -8.15 -6.34
N LEU A 16 -4.21 -8.73 -5.21
CA LEU A 16 -4.89 -10.04 -5.25
C LEU A 16 -6.43 -10.04 -5.20
N GLU A 17 -7.10 -8.92 -4.89
CA GLU A 17 -8.57 -8.92 -4.70
C GLU A 17 -9.37 -8.12 -5.74
N LEU A 18 -8.71 -7.47 -6.70
CA LEU A 18 -9.37 -6.85 -7.86
C LEU A 18 -9.55 -7.82 -9.04
N TRP A 19 -9.09 -9.06 -8.91
CA TRP A 19 -9.38 -10.15 -9.83
C TRP A 19 -10.48 -11.05 -9.26
N LEU A 20 -11.68 -10.48 -9.05
CA LEU A 20 -12.86 -11.33 -9.14
C LEU A 20 -12.97 -11.74 -10.62
N PRO A 21 -12.81 -13.03 -10.96
CA PRO A 21 -13.23 -13.48 -12.27
C PRO A 21 -14.72 -13.17 -12.34
N LEU A 22 -15.11 -12.26 -13.24
CA LEU A 22 -16.45 -12.22 -13.76
C LEU A 22 -16.63 -13.55 -14.49
N THR A 23 -16.96 -14.60 -13.73
CA THR A 23 -17.41 -15.87 -14.28
C THR A 23 -18.59 -15.52 -15.15
N VAL A 24 -18.34 -15.63 -16.45
CA VAL A 24 -19.29 -15.52 -17.54
C VAL A 24 -20.58 -16.18 -17.08
N VAL A 25 -21.62 -15.38 -16.80
CA VAL A 25 -22.99 -15.92 -16.85
C VAL A 25 -23.22 -16.16 -18.33
N ALA A 26 -22.83 -17.35 -18.77
CA ALA A 26 -23.27 -17.89 -20.04
C ALA A 26 -24.79 -18.10 -19.89
N VAL A 27 -25.56 -17.07 -20.23
CA VAL A 27 -26.93 -17.29 -20.66
C VAL A 27 -26.77 -18.12 -21.94
N GLY A 28 -27.14 -19.39 -21.87
CA GLY A 28 -26.85 -20.38 -22.90
C GLY A 28 -27.09 -19.83 -24.31
N GLN A 29 -26.01 -19.73 -25.08
CA GLN A 29 -26.10 -19.66 -26.53
C GLN A 29 -26.66 -21.02 -26.95
N ASN A 30 -27.96 -21.09 -27.24
CA ASN A 30 -28.43 -22.18 -28.08
C ASN A 30 -27.87 -21.94 -29.47
N ASP A 31 -27.06 -22.89 -29.90
CA ASP A 31 -26.38 -22.94 -31.19
C ASP A 31 -27.29 -22.55 -32.35
N THR A 32 -26.78 -21.66 -33.19
CA THR A 32 -27.26 -21.41 -34.55
C THR A 32 -26.99 -22.64 -35.42
N GLY A 33 -27.86 -23.65 -35.30
CA GLY A 33 -27.93 -24.77 -36.23
C GLY A 33 -28.82 -24.43 -37.43
N SER A 34 -28.17 -24.27 -38.59
CA SER A 34 -28.66 -24.29 -39.97
C SER A 34 -30.01 -23.62 -40.30
N VAL A 35 -29.90 -22.56 -41.10
CA VAL A 35 -31.02 -21.94 -41.83
C VAL A 35 -31.54 -22.97 -42.84
N ALA A 36 -32.62 -23.64 -42.49
CA ALA A 36 -33.50 -24.28 -43.46
C ALA A 36 -34.79 -23.45 -43.52
N GLU A 37 -35.03 -22.86 -44.69
CA GLU A 37 -36.20 -22.07 -45.06
C GLU A 37 -37.50 -22.72 -44.57
N ARG A 38 -38.16 -22.10 -43.59
CA ARG A 38 -39.60 -22.25 -43.38
C ARG A 38 -40.21 -20.87 -43.42
N GLY A 39 -41.06 -20.71 -44.43
CA GLY A 39 -41.71 -19.46 -44.80
C GLY A 39 -42.47 -18.80 -43.66
N GLN A 40 -42.57 -17.49 -43.83
CA GLN A 40 -43.56 -16.56 -43.29
C GLN A 40 -44.78 -17.28 -42.71
N ASN A 41 -44.85 -17.28 -41.38
CA ASN A 41 -46.12 -17.37 -40.69
C ASN A 41 -45.99 -16.38 -39.52
N ASP A 42 -46.24 -15.11 -39.84
CA ASP A 42 -46.37 -13.99 -38.89
C ASP A 42 -47.66 -14.19 -38.08
N GLN A 43 -47.72 -15.27 -37.31
CA GLN A 43 -48.76 -15.45 -36.31
C GLN A 43 -48.28 -14.72 -35.06
N ALA A 44 -48.91 -13.58 -34.80
CA ALA A 44 -48.84 -12.88 -33.53
C ALA A 44 -48.81 -13.91 -32.40
N LEU A 45 -47.73 -13.92 -31.62
CA LEU A 45 -47.65 -14.75 -30.42
C LEU A 45 -48.86 -14.39 -29.56
N PRO A 46 -49.58 -15.38 -29.01
CA PRO A 46 -50.75 -15.09 -28.19
C PRO A 46 -50.34 -14.14 -27.07
N GLU A 47 -51.11 -13.08 -26.81
CA GLU A 47 -50.81 -12.02 -25.82
C GLU A 47 -50.36 -12.60 -24.46
N ASN A 48 -50.94 -13.74 -24.05
CA ASN A 48 -50.58 -14.47 -22.83
C ASN A 48 -49.12 -14.98 -22.79
N PHE A 49 -48.50 -15.26 -23.93
CA PHE A 49 -47.10 -15.64 -24.04
C PHE A 49 -46.18 -14.42 -23.89
N LEU A 50 -46.54 -13.30 -24.52
CA LEU A 50 -45.83 -12.03 -24.43
C LEU A 50 -45.78 -11.51 -22.98
N VAL A 51 -46.93 -11.46 -22.31
CA VAL A 51 -47.04 -11.04 -20.90
C VAL A 51 -46.17 -11.91 -19.99
N LYS A 52 -46.25 -13.24 -20.14
CA LYS A 52 -45.47 -14.20 -19.33
C LYS A 52 -43.96 -14.08 -19.56
N THR A 53 -43.52 -13.74 -20.78
CA THR A 53 -42.10 -13.51 -21.07
C THR A 53 -41.57 -12.17 -20.54
N CYS A 54 -42.42 -11.13 -20.51
CA CYS A 54 -42.07 -9.84 -19.92
C CYS A 54 -41.93 -9.94 -18.39
N GLU A 55 -42.85 -10.66 -17.72
CA GLU A 55 -42.72 -10.97 -16.28
C GLU A 55 -41.43 -11.75 -15.97
N MET A 56 -41.03 -12.69 -16.84
CA MET A 56 -39.75 -13.40 -16.68
C MET A 56 -38.54 -12.48 -16.86
N LEU A 57 -38.63 -11.47 -17.73
CA LEU A 57 -37.58 -10.47 -17.91
C LEU A 57 -37.43 -9.59 -16.66
N GLU A 58 -38.54 -9.13 -16.07
CA GLU A 58 -38.52 -8.38 -14.81
C GLU A 58 -37.90 -9.17 -13.67
N GLN A 59 -38.26 -10.45 -13.53
CA GLN A 59 -37.63 -11.33 -12.55
C GLN A 59 -36.14 -11.52 -12.81
N GLN A 60 -35.72 -11.60 -14.08
CA GLN A 60 -34.32 -11.68 -14.44
C GLN A 60 -33.58 -10.37 -14.15
N ALA A 61 -34.21 -9.22 -14.39
CA ALA A 61 -33.69 -7.90 -14.06
C ALA A 61 -33.42 -7.77 -12.55
N GLY A 62 -34.38 -8.17 -11.71
CA GLY A 62 -34.20 -8.21 -10.25
C GLY A 62 -33.02 -9.08 -9.83
N ARG A 63 -32.89 -10.29 -10.41
CA ARG A 63 -31.73 -11.17 -10.14
C ARG A 63 -30.40 -10.57 -10.60
N ILE A 64 -30.39 -9.83 -11.71
CA ILE A 64 -29.19 -9.15 -12.20
C ILE A 64 -28.78 -8.05 -11.21
N ALA A 65 -29.73 -7.22 -10.77
CA ALA A 65 -29.48 -6.19 -9.76
C ALA A 65 -28.95 -6.78 -8.44
N ASP A 66 -29.58 -7.84 -7.92
CA ASP A 66 -29.14 -8.51 -6.69
C ASP A 66 -27.72 -9.09 -6.83
N ARG A 67 -27.41 -9.68 -7.98
CA ARG A 67 -26.08 -10.22 -8.29
C ARG A 67 -25.01 -9.16 -8.43
N LEU A 68 -25.36 -7.90 -8.65
CA LEU A 68 -24.43 -6.77 -8.70
C LEU A 68 -24.21 -6.13 -7.33
N ALA A 69 -25.24 -6.13 -6.47
CA ALA A 69 -25.13 -5.65 -5.10
C ALA A 69 -24.22 -6.54 -4.23
N GLN A 70 -24.22 -7.86 -4.44
CA GLN A 70 -23.43 -8.79 -3.62
C GLN A 70 -21.91 -8.60 -3.74
N PRO A 71 -21.30 -8.50 -4.95
CA PRO A 71 -19.87 -8.22 -5.09
C PRO A 71 -19.43 -6.91 -4.44
N ARG A 72 -20.28 -5.86 -4.45
CA ARG A 72 -19.98 -4.60 -3.77
C ARG A 72 -19.82 -4.78 -2.27
N ARG A 73 -20.78 -5.47 -1.63
CA ARG A 73 -20.69 -5.80 -0.19
C ARG A 73 -19.46 -6.63 0.13
N ASN A 74 -19.18 -7.66 -0.67
CA ASN A 74 -18.01 -8.51 -0.47
C ASN A 74 -16.70 -7.71 -0.61
N LEU A 75 -16.64 -6.76 -1.55
CA LEU A 75 -15.49 -5.89 -1.76
C LEU A 75 -15.27 -4.93 -0.58
N GLU A 76 -16.33 -4.36 -0.02
CA GLU A 76 -16.26 -3.51 1.18
C GLU A 76 -15.75 -4.30 2.39
N GLU A 77 -16.28 -5.49 2.61
CA GLU A 77 -15.86 -6.37 3.71
C GLU A 77 -14.40 -6.82 3.54
N ALA A 78 -14.00 -7.16 2.32
CA ALA A 78 -12.61 -7.46 1.98
C ALA A 78 -11.67 -6.27 2.27
N ARG A 79 -12.06 -5.06 1.88
CA ARG A 79 -11.30 -3.83 2.16
C ARG A 79 -11.16 -3.59 3.66
N SER A 80 -12.23 -3.75 4.43
CA SER A 80 -12.19 -3.62 5.90
C SER A 80 -11.19 -4.60 6.52
N ARG A 81 -11.27 -5.89 6.15
CA ARG A 81 -10.33 -6.92 6.61
C ARG A 81 -8.88 -6.61 6.22
N GLN A 82 -8.68 -6.06 5.03
CA GLN A 82 -7.36 -5.67 4.57
C GLN A 82 -6.80 -4.50 5.40
N ASP A 83 -7.63 -3.48 5.68
CA ASP A 83 -7.24 -2.33 6.47
C ASP A 83 -6.86 -2.73 7.90
N GLU A 84 -7.62 -3.62 8.52
CA GLU A 84 -7.30 -4.20 9.83
C GLU A 84 -5.95 -4.93 9.81
N ARG A 85 -5.71 -5.79 8.81
CA ARG A 85 -4.43 -6.52 8.67
C ARG A 85 -3.25 -5.58 8.45
N LEU A 86 -3.44 -4.52 7.67
CA LEU A 86 -2.40 -3.52 7.43
C LEU A 86 -2.10 -2.73 8.70
N ALA A 87 -3.12 -2.32 9.45
CA ALA A 87 -2.96 -1.63 10.73
C ALA A 87 -2.22 -2.52 11.76
N GLU A 88 -2.61 -3.79 11.89
CA GLU A 88 -1.93 -4.76 12.76
C GLU A 88 -0.48 -4.97 12.33
N HIS A 89 -0.23 -5.07 11.03
CA HIS A 89 1.13 -5.22 10.51
C HIS A 89 2.01 -4.00 10.81
N ARG A 90 1.50 -2.78 10.58
CA ARG A 90 2.19 -1.53 10.91
C ARG A 90 2.54 -1.49 12.40
N SER A 91 1.56 -1.77 13.27
CA SER A 91 1.76 -1.82 14.72
C SER A 91 2.85 -2.80 15.13
N ARG A 92 2.85 -4.02 14.56
CA ARG A 92 3.90 -5.02 14.83
C ARG A 92 5.29 -4.54 14.41
N LEU A 93 5.41 -3.88 13.25
CA LEU A 93 6.69 -3.33 12.81
C LEU A 93 7.19 -2.22 13.74
N TYR A 94 6.33 -1.29 14.16
CA TYR A 94 6.71 -0.25 15.12
C TYR A 94 7.21 -0.87 16.44
N ASN A 95 6.49 -1.85 16.97
CA ASN A 95 6.90 -2.55 18.20
C ASN A 95 8.25 -3.28 18.03
N GLN A 96 8.50 -3.91 16.88
CA GLN A 96 9.77 -4.57 16.60
C GLN A 96 10.93 -3.58 16.49
N VAL A 97 10.71 -2.45 15.82
CA VAL A 97 11.71 -1.38 15.71
C VAL A 97 12.06 -0.84 17.09
N GLU A 98 11.06 -0.58 17.93
CA GLU A 98 11.27 -0.06 19.28
C GLU A 98 12.03 -1.05 20.18
N LEU A 99 11.71 -2.33 20.09
CA LEU A 99 12.46 -3.39 20.79
C LEU A 99 13.93 -3.45 20.35
N ILE A 100 14.19 -3.30 19.05
CA ILE A 100 15.56 -3.27 18.52
C ILE A 100 16.31 -2.02 18.99
N ARG A 101 15.65 -0.86 19.02
CA ARG A 101 16.21 0.41 19.54
C ARG A 101 16.61 0.26 20.99
N THR A 102 15.70 -0.22 21.84
CA THR A 102 15.93 -0.45 23.26
C THR A 102 17.16 -1.33 23.50
N ARG A 103 17.24 -2.50 22.84
CA ARG A 103 18.39 -3.41 22.96
C ARG A 103 19.70 -2.81 22.48
N TYR A 104 19.66 -1.94 21.47
CA TYR A 104 20.86 -1.26 21.00
C TYR A 104 21.34 -0.25 22.04
N ASP A 105 20.42 0.53 22.60
CA ASP A 105 20.73 1.56 23.60
C ASP A 105 21.26 0.95 24.89
N GLU A 106 20.64 -0.13 25.37
CA GLU A 106 21.11 -0.90 26.53
C GLU A 106 22.56 -1.35 26.33
N ARG A 107 22.87 -2.05 25.23
CA ARG A 107 24.23 -2.53 24.95
C ARG A 107 25.25 -1.40 24.79
N HIS A 108 24.86 -0.30 24.17
CA HIS A 108 25.74 0.85 24.02
C HIS A 108 26.05 1.47 25.39
N ASN A 109 25.03 1.70 26.22
CA ASN A 109 25.18 2.26 27.55
C ASN A 109 25.99 1.33 28.47
N GLU A 110 25.76 0.02 28.42
CA GLU A 110 26.57 -0.97 29.15
C GLU A 110 28.04 -0.90 28.76
N ARG A 111 28.35 -0.80 27.46
CA ARG A 111 29.73 -0.71 26.98
C ARG A 111 30.42 0.57 27.48
N ILE A 112 29.72 1.71 27.45
CA ILE A 112 30.23 2.97 27.99
C ILE A 112 30.45 2.86 29.51
N LYS A 113 29.50 2.30 30.25
CA LYS A 113 29.62 2.07 31.70
C LYS A 113 30.85 1.22 32.05
N LEU A 114 31.10 0.16 31.29
CA LEU A 114 32.29 -0.69 31.46
C LEU A 114 33.60 0.06 31.16
N MET A 115 33.60 0.99 30.22
CA MET A 115 34.76 1.86 29.95
C MET A 115 34.97 2.85 31.10
N LEU A 116 33.92 3.54 31.55
CA LEU A 116 33.99 4.50 32.66
C LEU A 116 34.47 3.87 33.98
N ALA A 117 34.08 2.62 34.25
CA ALA A 117 34.53 1.90 35.45
C ALA A 117 36.03 1.57 35.47
N LYS A 118 36.69 1.57 34.31
CA LYS A 118 38.14 1.31 34.18
C LYS A 118 38.98 2.57 34.18
N VAL A 119 38.35 3.72 34.00
CA VAL A 119 39.02 5.02 33.93
C VAL A 119 39.06 5.60 35.34
N ALA A 120 40.26 5.81 35.87
CA ALA A 120 40.48 6.46 37.17
C ALA A 120 40.50 8.00 37.03
N ASP A 121 41.12 8.49 35.96
CA ASP A 121 41.24 9.92 35.64
C ASP A 121 39.87 10.58 35.34
N GLU A 122 39.61 11.74 35.93
CA GLU A 122 38.36 12.50 35.74
C GLU A 122 38.28 13.11 34.35
N GLU A 123 39.40 13.49 33.75
CA GLU A 123 39.40 14.18 32.46
C GLU A 123 39.08 13.21 31.31
N THR A 124 39.65 12.01 31.36
CA THR A 124 39.31 10.88 30.49
C THR A 124 37.85 10.46 30.67
N ARG A 125 37.33 10.50 31.91
CA ARG A 125 35.92 10.20 32.21
C ARG A 125 34.99 11.22 31.54
N GLN A 126 35.31 12.50 31.64
CA GLN A 126 34.55 13.57 30.98
C GLN A 126 34.59 13.43 29.46
N ALA A 127 35.73 13.11 28.86
CA ALA A 127 35.83 12.88 27.41
C ALA A 127 34.94 11.72 26.94
N LEU A 128 34.89 10.61 27.68
CA LEU A 128 34.00 9.48 27.38
C LEU A 128 32.51 9.84 27.51
N LEU A 129 32.13 10.65 28.51
CA LEU A 129 30.76 11.12 28.68
C LEU A 129 30.34 12.06 27.54
N GLN A 130 31.22 12.96 27.10
CA GLN A 130 30.98 13.83 25.94
C GLN A 130 30.82 13.01 24.66
N PHE A 131 31.66 11.98 24.45
CA PHE A 131 31.51 11.04 23.34
C PHE A 131 30.16 10.32 23.38
N GLN A 132 29.76 9.79 24.54
CA GLN A 132 28.46 9.14 24.71
C GLN A 132 27.31 10.08 24.34
N GLN A 133 27.33 11.31 24.85
CA GLN A 133 26.29 12.31 24.57
C GLN A 133 26.23 12.64 23.07
N SER A 134 27.39 12.77 22.41
CA SER A 134 27.48 13.07 20.98
C SER A 134 26.90 11.93 20.13
N VAL A 135 27.22 10.69 20.48
CA VAL A 135 26.68 9.50 19.80
C VAL A 135 25.18 9.37 20.04
N GLN A 136 24.69 9.56 21.27
CA GLN A 136 23.26 9.52 21.58
C GLN A 136 22.47 10.58 20.81
N THR A 137 23.02 11.80 20.69
CA THR A 137 22.43 12.88 19.89
C THR A 137 22.35 12.49 18.41
N ALA A 138 23.43 11.94 17.84
CA ALA A 138 23.45 11.47 16.45
C ALA A 138 22.45 10.32 16.20
N VAL A 139 22.35 9.36 17.13
CA VAL A 139 21.38 8.26 17.06
C VAL A 139 19.95 8.79 17.09
N ALA A 140 19.65 9.73 17.99
CA ALA A 140 18.32 10.33 18.11
C ALA A 140 17.94 11.08 16.83
N ALA A 141 18.85 11.89 16.27
CA ALA A 141 18.63 12.59 15.00
C ALA A 141 18.35 11.62 13.85
N ARG A 142 19.13 10.54 13.73
CA ARG A 142 18.92 9.50 12.70
C ARG A 142 17.56 8.83 12.83
N ARG A 143 17.17 8.48 14.06
CA ARG A 143 15.86 7.84 14.34
C ARG A 143 14.72 8.76 13.96
N ALA A 144 14.76 10.02 14.40
CA ALA A 144 13.75 11.01 14.07
C ALA A 144 13.59 11.18 12.55
N ALA A 145 14.69 11.28 11.81
CA ALA A 145 14.64 11.40 10.35
C ALA A 145 14.09 10.13 9.67
N PHE A 146 14.39 8.94 10.19
CA PHE A 146 13.82 7.68 9.68
C PHE A 146 12.32 7.58 9.97
N ASP A 147 11.89 7.98 11.17
CA ASP A 147 10.49 7.93 11.57
C ASP A 147 9.65 8.89 10.72
N VAL A 148 10.11 10.13 10.55
CA VAL A 148 9.47 11.10 9.64
C VAL A 148 9.34 10.55 8.22
N ALA A 149 10.43 10.05 7.64
CA ALA A 149 10.39 9.51 6.28
C ALA A 149 9.49 8.27 6.14
N GLN A 150 9.36 7.46 7.19
CA GLN A 150 8.48 6.29 7.21
C GLN A 150 7.01 6.69 7.35
N ASP A 151 6.70 7.69 8.17
CA ASP A 151 5.35 8.21 8.35
C ASP A 151 4.86 8.93 7.09
N ASP A 152 5.70 9.79 6.48
CA ASP A 152 5.42 10.43 5.20
C ASP A 152 5.12 9.41 4.09
N TYR A 153 5.93 8.34 4.03
CA TYR A 153 5.68 7.23 3.11
C TYR A 153 4.35 6.54 3.39
N GLY A 154 4.01 6.31 4.66
CA GLY A 154 2.73 5.72 5.07
C GLY A 154 1.53 6.56 4.61
N ILE A 155 1.57 7.87 4.89
CA ILE A 155 0.53 8.82 4.48
C ILE A 155 0.36 8.84 2.96
N ALA A 156 1.46 8.91 2.21
CA ALA A 156 1.42 8.93 0.75
C ALA A 156 0.86 7.61 0.16
N MET A 157 1.20 6.47 0.76
CA MET A 157 0.67 5.17 0.36
C MET A 157 -0.85 5.06 0.63
N ASP A 158 -1.32 5.60 1.74
CA ASP A 158 -2.74 5.64 2.09
C ASP A 158 -3.52 6.54 1.12
N ALA A 159 -2.95 7.69 0.74
CA ALA A 159 -3.52 8.59 -0.26
C ALA A 159 -3.69 7.89 -1.62
N VAL A 160 -2.62 7.28 -2.16
CA VAL A 160 -2.67 6.52 -3.42
C VAL A 160 -3.70 5.39 -3.37
N THR A 161 -3.78 4.69 -2.24
CA THR A 161 -4.75 3.60 -2.06
C THR A 161 -6.18 4.13 -2.06
N ASN A 162 -6.42 5.26 -1.41
CA ASN A 162 -7.73 5.90 -1.36
C ASN A 162 -8.16 6.43 -2.73
N GLU A 163 -7.26 7.05 -3.49
CA GLU A 163 -7.51 7.49 -4.86
C GLU A 163 -7.93 6.32 -5.76
N LEU A 164 -7.22 5.19 -5.69
CA LEU A 164 -7.58 4.00 -6.44
C LEU A 164 -8.94 3.43 -6.02
N ARG A 165 -9.26 3.45 -4.71
CA ARG A 165 -10.59 3.03 -4.21
C ARG A 165 -11.70 3.91 -4.78
N ILE A 166 -11.51 5.23 -4.78
CA ILE A 166 -12.44 6.19 -5.35
C ILE A 166 -12.65 5.90 -6.84
N ALA A 167 -11.56 5.73 -7.61
CA ALA A 167 -11.63 5.44 -9.04
C ALA A 167 -12.38 4.13 -9.33
N VAL A 168 -12.11 3.07 -8.57
CA VAL A 168 -12.81 1.78 -8.71
C VAL A 168 -14.30 1.91 -8.37
N ASN A 169 -14.64 2.62 -7.29
CA ASN A 169 -16.04 2.83 -6.91
C ASN A 169 -16.79 3.63 -7.98
N ALA A 170 -16.18 4.71 -8.49
CA ALA A 170 -16.76 5.50 -9.57
C ALA A 170 -17.00 4.66 -10.83
N ALA A 171 -16.04 3.82 -11.24
CA ALA A 171 -16.22 2.91 -12.37
C ALA A 171 -17.34 1.89 -12.11
N ALA A 172 -17.45 1.37 -10.88
CA ALA A 172 -18.52 0.46 -10.51
C ALA A 172 -19.90 1.15 -10.50
N ASP A 173 -19.98 2.42 -10.12
CA ASP A 173 -21.21 3.22 -10.15
C ASP A 173 -21.66 3.49 -11.59
N VAL A 174 -20.73 3.80 -12.49
CA VAL A 174 -21.02 3.93 -13.93
C VAL A 174 -21.55 2.61 -14.50
N LEU A 175 -20.92 1.47 -14.17
CA LEU A 175 -21.41 0.16 -14.59
C LEU A 175 -22.83 -0.11 -14.09
N GLN A 176 -23.09 0.15 -12.80
CA GLN A 176 -24.39 -0.06 -12.19
C GLN A 176 -25.46 0.79 -12.87
N SER A 177 -25.18 2.09 -13.04
CA SER A 177 -26.10 3.00 -13.71
C SER A 177 -26.39 2.59 -15.16
N ALA A 178 -25.40 2.13 -15.91
CA ALA A 178 -25.59 1.67 -17.28
C ALA A 178 -26.46 0.39 -17.34
N ILE A 179 -26.29 -0.52 -16.37
CA ILE A 179 -27.13 -1.71 -16.26
C ILE A 179 -28.56 -1.33 -15.89
N ASP A 180 -28.75 -0.43 -14.93
CA ASP A 180 -30.09 0.00 -14.51
C ASP A 180 -30.83 0.68 -15.67
N VAL A 181 -30.17 1.54 -16.44
CA VAL A 181 -30.73 2.15 -17.66
C VAL A 181 -31.13 1.09 -18.69
N ALA A 182 -30.26 0.10 -18.94
CA ALA A 182 -30.56 -0.98 -19.90
C ALA A 182 -31.76 -1.84 -19.46
N LEU A 183 -31.86 -2.12 -18.15
CA LEU A 183 -32.98 -2.86 -17.59
C LEU A 183 -34.29 -2.08 -17.68
N GLU A 184 -34.29 -0.77 -17.37
CA GLU A 184 -35.48 0.08 -17.50
C GLU A 184 -35.90 0.28 -18.95
N ALA A 185 -34.95 0.41 -19.89
CA ALA A 185 -35.24 0.45 -21.33
C ALA A 185 -35.91 -0.85 -21.79
N ALA A 186 -35.40 -2.00 -21.36
CA ALA A 186 -35.98 -3.29 -21.69
C ALA A 186 -37.39 -3.50 -21.08
N LYS A 187 -37.63 -3.02 -19.85
CA LYS A 187 -38.97 -3.02 -19.23
C LYS A 187 -39.97 -2.16 -19.99
N THR A 188 -39.54 -0.95 -20.37
CA THR A 188 -40.38 -0.01 -21.14
C THR A 188 -40.76 -0.62 -22.48
N ALA A 189 -39.77 -1.17 -23.21
CA ALA A 189 -40.03 -1.86 -24.48
C ALA A 189 -40.96 -3.08 -24.32
N CYS A 190 -40.88 -3.79 -23.18
CA CYS A 190 -41.80 -4.88 -22.86
C CYS A 190 -43.24 -4.39 -22.61
N ALA A 191 -43.43 -3.26 -21.92
CA ALA A 191 -44.75 -2.68 -21.71
C ALA A 191 -45.39 -2.22 -23.03
N ASP A 192 -44.59 -1.62 -23.91
CA ASP A 192 -45.03 -1.16 -25.23
C ASP A 192 -45.35 -2.34 -26.17
N SER A 193 -44.74 -3.52 -25.95
CA SER A 193 -44.95 -4.76 -26.74
C SER A 193 -46.33 -5.41 -26.65
N ALA A 194 -47.23 -4.87 -25.81
CA ALA A 194 -48.63 -5.27 -25.76
C ALA A 194 -49.46 -4.72 -26.95
N ASP A 195 -48.95 -3.72 -27.68
CA ASP A 195 -49.59 -3.16 -28.87
C ASP A 195 -48.99 -3.80 -30.15
N SER A 196 -49.84 -4.10 -31.14
CA SER A 196 -49.53 -4.95 -32.31
C SER A 196 -48.42 -4.49 -33.27
N ASP A 197 -47.81 -3.32 -33.02
CA ASP A 197 -46.75 -2.70 -33.85
C ASP A 197 -45.38 -2.60 -33.14
N SER A 198 -45.24 -3.26 -31.99
CA SER A 198 -44.07 -3.12 -31.11
C SER A 198 -43.00 -4.20 -31.30
N PRO A 199 -41.74 -3.97 -30.86
CA PRO A 199 -40.64 -4.88 -31.13
C PRO A 199 -40.86 -6.28 -30.53
N ASP A 200 -40.64 -7.31 -31.34
CA ASP A 200 -40.64 -8.70 -30.88
C ASP A 200 -39.70 -8.89 -29.67
N ILE A 201 -40.10 -9.75 -28.72
CA ILE A 201 -39.33 -10.10 -27.51
C ILE A 201 -37.86 -10.45 -27.83
N LYS A 202 -37.60 -11.07 -28.98
CA LYS A 202 -36.25 -11.42 -29.44
C LYS A 202 -35.37 -10.18 -29.60
N THR A 203 -35.93 -9.11 -30.15
CA THR A 203 -35.28 -7.82 -30.35
C THR A 203 -34.98 -7.16 -28.99
N ILE A 204 -35.97 -7.12 -28.08
CA ILE A 204 -35.78 -6.57 -26.73
C ILE A 204 -34.65 -7.30 -25.98
N ARG A 205 -34.60 -8.63 -26.06
CA ARG A 205 -33.53 -9.42 -25.43
C ARG A 205 -32.16 -9.16 -26.06
N ALA A 206 -32.11 -9.01 -27.39
CA ALA A 206 -30.86 -8.75 -28.11
C ALA A 206 -30.30 -7.36 -27.75
N GLU A 207 -31.16 -6.34 -27.72
CA GLU A 207 -30.81 -4.97 -27.33
C GLU A 207 -30.23 -4.95 -25.90
N LEU A 208 -30.94 -5.55 -24.94
CA LEU A 208 -30.48 -5.65 -23.55
C LEU A 208 -29.11 -6.35 -23.46
N GLN A 209 -28.88 -7.41 -24.24
CA GLN A 209 -27.58 -8.09 -24.25
C GLN A 209 -26.45 -7.20 -24.79
N ILE A 210 -26.72 -6.41 -25.82
CA ILE A 210 -25.77 -5.45 -26.41
C ILE A 210 -25.42 -4.38 -25.38
N GLU A 211 -26.42 -3.78 -24.73
CA GLU A 211 -26.21 -2.73 -23.72
C GLU A 211 -25.44 -3.25 -22.50
N LEU A 212 -25.81 -4.43 -21.98
CA LEU A 212 -25.09 -5.06 -20.87
C LEU A 212 -23.65 -5.44 -21.26
N LYS A 213 -23.39 -5.76 -22.53
CA LYS A 213 -22.04 -6.00 -23.03
C LYS A 213 -21.24 -4.69 -23.10
N ALA A 214 -21.82 -3.64 -23.67
CA ALA A 214 -21.19 -2.32 -23.77
C ALA A 214 -20.84 -1.75 -22.37
N ALA A 215 -21.76 -1.85 -21.41
CA ALA A 215 -21.53 -1.43 -20.03
C ALA A 215 -20.33 -2.17 -19.39
N ARG A 216 -20.21 -3.48 -19.63
CA ARG A 216 -19.06 -4.27 -19.16
C ARG A 216 -17.76 -3.89 -19.84
N GLU A 217 -17.77 -3.66 -21.15
CA GLU A 217 -16.58 -3.22 -21.91
C GLU A 217 -16.10 -1.85 -21.42
N GLN A 218 -17.02 -0.92 -21.17
CA GLN A 218 -16.71 0.38 -20.59
C GLN A 218 -16.06 0.25 -19.21
N PHE A 219 -16.62 -0.59 -18.32
CA PHE A 219 -16.02 -0.86 -17.01
C PHE A 219 -14.62 -1.48 -17.13
N GLN A 220 -14.42 -2.42 -18.06
CA GLN A 220 -13.12 -3.02 -18.30
C GLN A 220 -12.11 -2.01 -18.85
N SER A 221 -12.52 -1.10 -19.72
CA SER A 221 -11.66 0.00 -20.20
C SER A 221 -11.26 0.90 -19.05
N ALA A 222 -12.24 1.39 -18.27
CA ALA A 222 -11.98 2.26 -17.12
C ALA A 222 -10.98 1.62 -16.15
N ARG A 223 -11.07 0.30 -15.93
CA ARG A 223 -10.10 -0.44 -15.12
C ARG A 223 -8.70 -0.54 -15.73
N LYS A 224 -8.57 -0.62 -17.05
CA LYS A 224 -7.27 -0.66 -17.75
C LYS A 224 -6.61 0.72 -17.79
N ASP A 225 -7.43 1.76 -17.89
CA ASP A 225 -7.00 3.15 -17.94
C ASP A 225 -6.55 3.67 -16.56
N MET A 226 -6.95 3.00 -15.48
CA MET A 226 -6.40 3.23 -14.15
C MET A 226 -4.89 2.96 -14.13
N ALA A 227 -4.12 3.95 -13.70
CA ALA A 227 -2.68 3.83 -13.58
C ALA A 227 -2.30 2.60 -12.73
N PRO A 228 -1.31 1.80 -13.16
CA PRO A 228 -0.87 0.66 -12.39
C PRO A 228 -0.31 1.14 -11.06
N LEU A 229 -0.77 0.53 -9.96
CA LEU A 229 -0.36 0.90 -8.61
C LEU A 229 1.17 0.92 -8.44
N SER A 230 1.89 0.05 -9.15
CA SER A 230 3.36 0.03 -9.12
C SER A 230 3.99 1.36 -9.51
N ASP A 231 3.39 2.08 -10.45
CA ASP A 231 3.96 3.32 -10.96
C ASP A 231 3.71 4.49 -10.00
N SER A 232 2.65 4.41 -9.19
CA SER A 232 2.42 5.31 -8.06
C SER A 232 3.34 4.99 -6.86
N ILE A 233 3.64 3.72 -6.59
CA ILE A 233 4.42 3.31 -5.39
C ILE A 233 5.94 3.51 -5.56
N LYS A 234 6.48 3.28 -6.77
CA LYS A 234 7.92 3.40 -7.05
C LYS A 234 8.50 4.76 -6.61
N PRO A 235 7.95 5.92 -7.04
CA PRO A 235 8.51 7.22 -6.65
C PRO A 235 8.45 7.44 -5.14
N LEU A 236 7.38 7.01 -4.46
CA LEU A 236 7.27 7.11 -3.00
C LEU A 236 8.38 6.32 -2.30
N THR A 237 8.70 5.14 -2.83
CA THR A 237 9.76 4.28 -2.30
C THR A 237 11.13 4.90 -2.50
N GLU A 238 11.37 5.55 -3.64
CA GLU A 238 12.61 6.27 -3.94
C GLU A 238 12.83 7.45 -2.99
N VAL A 239 11.79 8.25 -2.73
CA VAL A 239 11.82 9.37 -1.79
C VAL A 239 12.18 8.89 -0.38
N ARG A 240 11.46 7.88 0.14
CA ARG A 240 11.76 7.30 1.47
C ARG A 240 13.19 6.78 1.55
N ASN A 241 13.64 6.03 0.54
CA ASN A 241 14.97 5.46 0.53
C ASN A 241 16.07 6.55 0.42
N ALA A 242 15.79 7.66 -0.28
CA ALA A 242 16.70 8.81 -0.33
C ALA A 242 16.84 9.47 1.04
N ALA A 243 15.73 9.68 1.75
CA ALA A 243 15.74 10.20 3.12
C ALA A 243 16.53 9.29 4.08
N PHE A 244 16.34 7.96 3.99
CA PHE A 244 17.11 7.01 4.79
C PHE A 244 18.61 7.05 4.50
N ARG A 245 19.00 7.20 3.22
CA ARG A 245 20.42 7.36 2.86
C ARG A 245 21.01 8.66 3.39
N ALA A 246 20.26 9.76 3.30
CA ALA A 246 20.70 11.05 3.83
C ALA A 246 20.91 10.98 5.35
N ALA A 247 19.90 10.53 6.10
CA ALA A 247 20.01 10.41 7.55
C ALA A 247 21.09 9.41 8.01
N LYS A 248 21.37 8.35 7.23
CA LYS A 248 22.52 7.49 7.49
C LYS A 248 23.84 8.23 7.29
N LYS A 249 23.98 8.97 6.19
CA LYS A 249 25.19 9.76 5.90
C LYS A 249 25.45 10.77 7.01
N ASP A 250 24.42 11.50 7.44
CA ASP A 250 24.54 12.49 8.52
C ASP A 250 24.96 11.83 9.84
N PHE A 251 24.40 10.66 10.14
CA PHE A 251 24.83 9.86 11.30
C PHE A 251 26.29 9.42 11.21
N ASP A 252 26.72 8.90 10.07
CA ASP A 252 28.10 8.44 9.88
C ASP A 252 29.08 9.62 10.06
N THR A 253 28.77 10.79 9.48
CA THR A 253 29.56 12.02 9.66
C THR A 253 29.60 12.47 11.13
N ALA A 254 28.47 12.47 11.83
CA ALA A 254 28.43 12.84 13.24
C ALA A 254 29.22 11.86 14.12
N LEU A 255 29.18 10.56 13.78
CA LEU A 255 29.92 9.52 14.50
C LEU A 255 31.44 9.66 14.27
N GLU A 256 31.88 9.94 13.05
CA GLU A 256 33.29 10.22 12.72
C GLU A 256 33.80 11.45 13.47
N ALA A 257 33.01 12.52 13.53
CA ALA A 257 33.33 13.71 14.30
C ALA A 257 33.48 13.40 15.81
N ALA A 258 32.53 12.67 16.39
CA ALA A 258 32.59 12.26 17.80
C ALA A 258 33.83 11.38 18.10
N HIS A 259 34.16 10.44 17.22
CA HIS A 259 35.38 9.63 17.36
C HIS A 259 36.65 10.47 17.28
N SER A 260 36.69 11.44 16.37
CA SER A 260 37.84 12.34 16.22
C SER A 260 38.03 13.20 17.46
N GLU A 261 36.96 13.77 18.02
CA GLU A 261 37.03 14.58 19.24
C GLU A 261 37.46 13.76 20.46
N LEU A 262 36.94 12.53 20.60
CA LEU A 262 37.37 11.62 21.66
C LEU A 262 38.86 11.34 21.54
N LYS A 263 39.35 11.02 20.33
CA LYS A 263 40.77 10.74 20.10
C LYS A 263 41.64 11.96 20.45
N LEU A 264 41.28 13.15 19.97
CA LEU A 264 42.00 14.38 20.27
C LEU A 264 42.01 14.70 21.77
N SER A 265 40.91 14.43 22.47
CA SER A 265 40.83 14.59 23.92
C SER A 265 41.78 13.63 24.63
N LEU A 266 41.79 12.34 24.25
CA LEU A 266 42.69 11.34 24.84
C LEU A 266 44.17 11.60 24.52
N ASP A 267 44.49 12.06 23.31
CA ASP A 267 45.87 12.38 22.93
C ASP A 267 46.39 13.63 23.67
N ARG A 268 45.53 14.64 23.88
CA ARG A 268 45.85 15.81 24.73
C ARG A 268 46.17 15.39 26.18
N LEU A 269 45.38 14.50 26.76
CA LEU A 269 45.61 14.03 28.14
C LEU A 269 46.95 13.31 28.30
N LYS A 270 47.32 12.44 27.36
CA LYS A 270 48.63 11.78 27.37
C LYS A 270 49.80 12.77 27.32
N SER A 271 49.67 13.84 26.54
CA SER A 271 50.74 14.84 26.43
C SER A 271 50.92 15.69 27.70
N VAL A 272 49.89 15.80 28.53
CA VAL A 272 49.96 16.49 29.83
C VAL A 272 50.69 15.63 30.85
N ASP A 273 50.36 14.34 30.93
CA ASP A 273 51.05 13.38 31.82
C ASP A 273 52.56 13.31 31.53
N GLU A 274 52.95 13.27 30.24
CA GLU A 274 54.37 13.24 29.84
C GLU A 274 55.11 14.53 30.24
N ALA A 275 54.46 15.70 30.15
CA ALA A 275 55.07 16.99 30.51
C ALA A 275 55.22 17.19 32.04
N GLU A 276 54.32 16.63 32.86
CA GLU A 276 54.44 16.64 34.33
C GLU A 276 55.50 15.67 34.85
N THR A 277 55.80 14.60 34.10
CA THR A 277 56.82 13.63 34.51
C THR A 277 58.25 14.13 34.27
N ASP A 278 58.46 14.93 33.21
CA ASP A 278 59.78 15.51 32.89
C ASP A 278 60.15 16.72 33.78
N SER A 279 59.17 17.45 34.33
CA SER A 279 59.45 18.59 35.22
C SER A 279 59.88 18.19 36.64
N ASN A 280 59.54 16.97 37.08
CA ASN A 280 59.89 16.45 38.42
C ASN A 280 61.25 15.73 38.48
N ASN A 281 61.98 15.62 37.37
CA ASN A 281 63.29 14.93 37.30
C ASN A 281 64.52 15.87 37.29
N VAL A 282 64.33 17.17 37.57
CA VAL A 282 65.41 18.20 37.52
C VAL A 282 65.93 18.61 38.91
N GLU A 283 65.31 18.18 40.02
CA GLU A 283 65.77 18.49 41.39
C GLU A 283 66.43 17.29 42.10
N ASP A 284 67.50 16.72 41.53
CA ASP A 284 68.48 15.98 42.35
C ASP A 284 69.87 15.98 41.67
N SER A 285 70.51 17.15 41.62
CA SER A 285 71.96 17.24 41.43
C SER A 285 72.57 17.72 42.74
N PRO A 286 73.33 16.88 43.47
CA PRO A 286 74.02 17.32 44.67
C PRO A 286 75.16 18.26 44.27
N GLU A 287 75.10 19.49 44.77
CA GLU A 287 76.25 20.39 44.81
C GLU A 287 77.39 19.71 45.58
N ILE A 288 78.52 19.48 44.90
CA ILE A 288 79.84 19.24 45.51
C ILE A 288 80.79 20.27 44.93
#